data_AF-A0A6A5T7A3-F1
#
_entry.id   AF-A0A6A5T7A3-F1
#
_cell.length_a   1.000
_cell.length_b   1.000
_cell.length_c   1.000
_cell.angle_alpha   90.00
_cell.angle_beta   90.00
_cell.angle_gamma   90.00
#
_symmetry.space_group_name_H-M   'P 1'
#
loop_
_entity.id
_entity.type
_entity.pdbx_description
1 polymer ?
#
loop_
_entity_poly.entity_id
_entity_poly.type
_entity_poly.pdbx_seq_one_letter_code
_entity_poly.pdbx_strand_id
1 'polypeptide(L)'
;AEFFRRALNGNWKEAEPRILELPEDEPDVFAHYPHGIYIGKLATMQQDDGELLTGPWEETLHILNAEYNALFRVYILAEKLQDLSIKNATLGAVFDVTKL
;
A
#
# COMPACT_ATOMS: atom_id res chain seq x y z
N ALA A 1 -4.55 12.72 -1.95
CA ALA A 1 -3.11 12.80 -1.71
C ALA A 1 -2.59 14.21 -2.02
N GLU A 2 -2.06 14.93 -1.02
CA GLU A 2 -1.60 16.33 -1.14
C GLU A 2 -0.37 16.47 -2.05
N PHE A 3 0.50 15.47 -2.10
CA PHE A 3 1.69 15.44 -2.94
C PHE A 3 1.36 15.64 -4.43
N PHE A 4 0.45 14.83 -5.00
CA PHE A 4 0.06 14.98 -6.42
C PHE A 4 -0.64 16.30 -6.68
N ARG A 5 -1.41 16.82 -5.72
CA ARG A 5 -2.02 18.15 -5.85
C ARG A 5 -0.96 19.24 -5.99
N ARG A 6 0.16 19.14 -5.28
CA ARG A 6 1.26 20.11 -5.40
C ARG A 6 2.11 19.87 -6.65
N ALA A 7 2.41 18.62 -6.98
CA ALA A 7 3.25 18.27 -8.13
C ALA A 7 2.58 18.59 -9.47
N LEU A 8 1.25 18.47 -9.56
CA LEU A 8 0.49 18.70 -10.79
C LEU A 8 -0.13 20.10 -10.89
N ASN A 9 0.24 21.03 -9.99
CA ASN A 9 -0.23 22.43 -10.02
C ASN A 9 0.94 23.40 -9.85
N GLY A 10 0.71 24.67 -10.19
CA GLY A 10 1.70 25.74 -10.05
C GLY A 10 2.76 25.72 -11.15
N ASN A 11 3.99 26.10 -10.81
CA ASN A 11 5.08 26.32 -11.78
C ASN A 11 6.00 25.10 -11.96
N TRP A 12 5.54 23.90 -11.61
CA TRP A 12 6.30 22.67 -11.78
C TRP A 12 6.24 22.19 -13.23
N LYS A 13 7.32 21.59 -13.74
CA LYS A 13 7.39 21.13 -15.13
C LYS A 13 6.34 20.04 -15.44
N GLU A 14 5.89 19.34 -14.42
CA GLU A 14 4.87 18.29 -14.46
C GLU A 14 3.44 18.84 -14.52
N ALA A 15 3.22 20.13 -14.22
CA ALA A 15 1.90 20.74 -14.18
C ALA A 15 1.25 20.90 -15.56
N GLU A 16 2.04 21.22 -16.60
CA GLU A 16 1.56 21.31 -17.99
C GLU A 16 1.17 19.95 -18.58
N PRO A 17 2.05 18.93 -18.61
CA PRO A 17 1.70 17.63 -19.18
C PRO A 17 0.74 16.84 -18.28
N ARG A 18 0.64 17.20 -16.99
CA ARG A 18 -0.05 16.43 -15.94
C ARG A 18 0.45 14.99 -15.83
N ILE A 19 1.73 14.79 -16.12
CA ILE A 19 2.42 13.50 -16.02
C ILE A 19 3.46 13.63 -14.91
N LEU A 20 3.40 12.71 -13.95
CA LEU A 20 4.39 12.59 -12.89
C LEU A 20 5.14 11.27 -13.07
N GLU A 21 6.44 11.37 -13.33
CA GLU A 21 7.30 10.20 -13.43
C GLU A 21 7.77 9.77 -12.02
N LEU A 22 7.63 8.48 -11.72
CA LEU A 22 8.03 7.86 -10.46
C LEU A 22 9.06 6.75 -10.74
N PRO A 23 10.26 7.08 -11.24
CA PRO A 23 11.21 6.10 -11.79
C PRO A 23 11.85 5.21 -10.71
N GLU A 24 11.83 5.63 -9.46
CA GLU A 24 12.39 4.90 -8.32
C GLU A 24 11.36 4.02 -7.61
N ASP A 25 10.09 4.10 -8.01
CA ASP A 25 9.00 3.40 -7.35
C ASP A 25 8.62 2.14 -8.13
N GLU A 26 8.41 1.04 -7.40
CA GLU A 26 8.02 -0.23 -8.00
C GLU A 26 6.56 -0.16 -8.51
N PRO A 27 6.29 -0.40 -9.81
CA PRO A 27 4.94 -0.26 -10.38
C PRO A 27 3.88 -1.12 -9.67
N ASP A 28 4.27 -2.32 -9.25
CA ASP A 28 3.38 -3.25 -8.56
C ASP A 28 2.97 -2.71 -7.18
N VAL A 29 3.88 -2.06 -6.47
CA VAL A 29 3.59 -1.40 -5.19
C VAL A 29 2.66 -0.21 -5.42
N PHE A 30 2.91 0.57 -6.46
CA PHE A 30 2.07 1.70 -6.82
C PHE A 30 0.65 1.25 -7.23
N ALA A 31 0.47 0.07 -7.83
CA ALA A 31 -0.86 -0.43 -8.21
C ALA A 31 -1.81 -0.63 -7.00
N HIS A 32 -1.26 -0.93 -5.82
CA HIS A 32 -2.05 -1.08 -4.59
C HIS A 32 -2.42 0.26 -3.93
N TYR A 33 -1.67 1.32 -4.22
CA TYR A 33 -1.86 2.64 -3.61
C TYR A 33 -3.19 3.33 -3.99
N PRO A 34 -3.65 3.35 -5.27
CA PRO A 34 -4.96 3.88 -5.66
C PRO A 34 -6.13 3.19 -4.98
N HIS A 35 -6.07 1.87 -4.80
CA HIS A 35 -7.10 1.12 -4.09
C HIS A 35 -7.28 1.65 -2.66
N GLY A 36 -6.18 1.90 -1.95
CA GLY A 36 -6.20 2.53 -0.62
C GLY A 36 -6.79 3.94 -0.64
N ILE A 37 -6.50 4.75 -1.66
CA ILE A 37 -7.05 6.12 -1.78
C ILE A 37 -8.56 6.13 -1.96
N TYR A 38 -9.09 5.26 -2.81
CA TYR A 38 -10.53 5.28 -3.12
C TYR A 38 -11.38 4.56 -2.07
N ILE A 39 -10.87 3.48 -1.48
CA ILE A 39 -11.62 2.62 -0.55
C ILE A 39 -11.37 3.02 0.91
N GLY A 40 -10.23 3.65 1.21
CA GLY A 40 -9.80 3.96 2.58
C GLY A 40 -9.33 2.74 3.37
N LYS A 41 -9.26 1.57 2.72
CA LYS A 41 -8.75 0.31 3.27
C LYS A 41 -7.90 -0.40 2.21
N LEU A 42 -6.82 -1.02 2.66
CA LEU A 42 -6.07 -1.96 1.83
C LEU A 42 -6.70 -3.35 1.97
N ALA A 43 -6.84 -4.06 0.86
CA ALA A 43 -7.29 -5.44 0.87
C ALA A 43 -6.18 -6.29 1.52
N THR A 44 -6.48 -6.86 2.67
CA THR A 44 -5.69 -7.94 3.27
C THR A 44 -6.26 -9.27 2.79
N MET A 45 -5.44 -10.31 2.76
CA MET A 45 -5.90 -11.69 2.64
C MET A 45 -6.53 -12.12 3.98
N GLN A 46 -7.59 -11.44 4.42
CA GLN A 46 -8.51 -12.03 5.37
C GLN A 46 -9.24 -13.18 4.66
N GLN A 47 -8.65 -14.37 4.70
CA GLN A 47 -9.43 -15.59 4.56
C GLN A 47 -10.11 -15.87 5.89
N ASP A 48 -11.35 -16.36 5.84
CA ASP A 48 -12.15 -16.75 7.02
C ASP A 48 -11.27 -17.45 8.06
N ASP A 49 -11.56 -17.13 9.32
CA ASP A 49 -10.83 -17.25 10.59
C ASP A 49 -10.15 -18.60 10.93
N GLY A 50 -10.06 -19.54 9.99
CA GLY A 50 -9.45 -20.85 10.19
C GLY A 50 -8.73 -21.47 9.01
N GLU A 51 -8.80 -20.95 7.77
CA GLU A 51 -8.21 -21.68 6.61
C GLU A 51 -6.68 -21.59 6.55
N LEU A 52 -6.07 -20.41 6.81
CA LEU A 52 -4.62 -20.19 6.71
C LEU A 52 -3.79 -21.01 7.71
N LEU A 53 -4.38 -21.40 8.85
CA LEU A 53 -3.71 -22.18 9.90
C LEU A 53 -3.87 -23.70 9.73
N THR A 54 -4.60 -24.15 8.70
CA THR A 54 -4.78 -25.59 8.43
C THR A 54 -3.67 -26.20 7.56
N GLY A 55 -2.88 -25.36 6.88
CA GLY A 55 -1.76 -25.77 6.03
C GLY A 55 -0.44 -26.00 6.81
N PRO A 56 0.61 -26.47 6.11
CA PRO A 56 1.95 -26.54 6.70
C PRO A 56 2.43 -25.16 7.14
N TRP A 57 3.00 -25.06 8.35
CA TRP A 57 3.48 -23.80 8.93
C TRP A 57 4.44 -23.01 8.01
N GLU A 58 5.25 -23.70 7.20
CA GLU A 58 6.15 -23.08 6.23
C GLU A 58 5.40 -22.32 5.12
N GLU A 59 4.28 -22.87 4.65
CA GLU A 59 3.44 -22.26 3.62
C GLU A 59 2.69 -21.05 4.21
N THR A 60 2.12 -21.21 5.41
CA THR A 60 1.49 -20.12 6.16
C THR A 60 2.47 -18.97 6.39
N LEU A 61 3.70 -19.26 6.84
CA LEU A 61 4.75 -18.25 7.03
C LEU A 61 5.14 -17.55 5.72
N HIS A 62 5.18 -18.27 4.60
CA HIS A 62 5.50 -17.69 3.30
C HIS A 62 4.43 -16.68 2.86
N ILE A 63 3.15 -17.05 2.99
CA ILE A 63 2.01 -16.18 2.65
C ILE A 63 2.01 -14.94 3.54
N LEU A 64 2.15 -15.11 4.86
CA LEU A 64 2.22 -13.99 5.80
C LEU A 64 3.37 -13.04 5.49
N ASN A 65 4.57 -13.57 5.22
CA ASN A 65 5.71 -12.74 4.87
C ASN A 65 5.49 -11.95 3.57
N ALA A 66 4.88 -12.57 2.56
CA ALA A 66 4.55 -11.89 1.30
C ALA A 66 3.55 -10.74 1.54
N GLU A 67 2.53 -10.98 2.37
CA GLU A 67 1.53 -9.98 2.72
C GLU A 67 2.11 -8.81 3.52
N TYR A 68 2.89 -9.08 4.57
CA TYR A 68 3.61 -8.04 5.32
C TYR A 68 4.55 -7.25 4.40
N ASN A 69 5.27 -7.92 3.51
CA ASN A 69 6.18 -7.25 2.59
C ASN A 69 5.42 -6.26 1.68
N ALA A 70 4.29 -6.68 1.11
CA ALA A 70 3.44 -5.82 0.30
C ALA A 70 2.92 -4.61 1.10
N LEU A 71 2.41 -4.83 2.33
CA LEU A 71 1.92 -3.76 3.19
C LEU A 71 3.04 -2.76 3.53
N PHE A 72 4.22 -3.21 3.96
CA PHE A 72 5.32 -2.30 4.28
C PHE A 72 5.85 -1.54 3.06
N ARG A 73 5.83 -2.15 1.86
CA ARG A 73 6.15 -1.43 0.62
C ARG A 73 5.15 -0.29 0.35
N VAL A 74 3.85 -0.53 0.55
CA VAL A 74 2.83 0.52 0.43
C VAL A 74 3.02 1.59 1.51
N TYR A 75 3.41 1.21 2.73
CA TYR A 75 3.73 2.17 3.80
C TYR A 75 4.89 3.08 3.41
N ILE A 76 5.99 2.53 2.88
CA ILE A 76 7.16 3.30 2.42
C ILE A 76 6.76 4.26 1.29
N LEU A 77 5.99 3.79 0.31
CA LEU A 77 5.47 4.65 -0.76
C LEU A 77 4.61 5.78 -0.17
N ALA A 78 3.72 5.50 0.77
CA ALA A 78 2.91 6.52 1.43
C ALA A 78 3.74 7.53 2.23
N GLU A 79 4.86 7.11 2.85
CA GLU A 79 5.84 8.01 3.46
C GLU A 79 6.46 8.95 2.44
N LYS A 80 6.95 8.41 1.31
CA LYS A 80 7.56 9.17 0.21
C LYS A 80 6.58 10.20 -0.36
N LEU A 81 5.31 9.82 -0.51
CA LEU A 81 4.23 10.66 -1.00
C LEU A 81 3.60 11.56 0.10
N GLN A 82 4.12 11.52 1.33
CA GLN A 82 3.61 12.26 2.49
C GLN A 82 2.09 12.08 2.71
N ASP A 83 1.57 10.88 2.43
CA ASP A 83 0.16 10.55 2.58
C ASP A 83 -0.12 9.90 3.93
N LEU A 84 -0.40 10.74 4.94
CA LEU A 84 -0.69 10.27 6.30
C LEU A 84 -1.92 9.35 6.37
N SER A 85 -2.91 9.57 5.50
CA SER A 85 -4.13 8.75 5.49
C SER A 85 -3.80 7.32 5.08
N ILE A 86 -3.02 7.15 4.01
CA ILE A 86 -2.62 5.82 3.55
C ILE A 86 -1.65 5.18 4.52
N LYS A 87 -0.68 5.90 5.08
CA LYS A 87 0.20 5.36 6.14
C LYS A 87 -0.61 4.74 7.29
N ASN A 88 -1.61 5.45 7.78
CA ASN A 88 -2.47 4.97 8.87
C ASN A 88 -3.33 3.77 8.45
N ALA A 89 -3.88 3.80 7.24
CA ALA A 89 -4.65 2.68 6.69
C ALA A 89 -3.78 1.41 6.56
N THR A 90 -2.53 1.55 6.11
CA THR A 90 -1.59 0.44 6.01
C THR A 90 -1.23 -0.15 7.37
N LEU A 91 -1.01 0.68 8.38
CA LEU A 91 -0.80 0.19 9.75
C LEU A 91 -2.04 -0.54 10.28
N GLY A 92 -3.25 -0.04 10.00
CA GLY A 92 -4.49 -0.73 10.31
C GLY A 92 -4.54 -2.14 9.70
N ALA A 93 -4.21 -2.24 8.42
CA ALA A 93 -4.15 -3.52 7.70
C ALA A 93 -3.10 -4.48 8.31
N VAL A 94 -1.91 -3.99 8.68
CA VAL A 94 -0.88 -4.80 9.37
C VAL A 94 -1.41 -5.38 10.68
N PHE A 95 -2.13 -4.57 11.48
CA PHE A 95 -2.75 -5.08 12.71
C PHE A 95 -3.86 -6.09 12.42
N ASP A 96 -4.60 -5.94 11.33
CA ASP A 96 -5.65 -6.89 10.98
C ASP A 96 -5.07 -8.25 10.52
N VAL A 97 -3.89 -8.27 9.88
CA VAL A 97 -3.15 -9.51 9.59
C VAL A 97 -2.69 -10.22 10.88
N THR A 98 -2.33 -9.46 11.94
CA THR A 98 -1.95 -10.06 13.24
C THR A 98 -3.11 -10.64 14.04
N LYS A 99 -4.37 -10.35 13.67
CA LYS A 99 -5.57 -10.86 14.35
C LYS A 99 -6.03 -12.24 13.87
N LEU A 100 -5.23 -12.90 13.02
CA LEU A 100 -5.37 -14.32 12.71
C LEU A 100 -5.32 -15.18 13.99
#